data_AF-A0A1G9WK36-F1
#
_entry.id   AF-A0A1G9WK36-F1
#
_cell.length_a   1.000
_cell.length_b   1.000
_cell.length_c   1.000
_cell.angle_alpha   90.00
_cell.angle_beta   90.00
_cell.angle_gamma   90.00
#
_symmetry.space_group_name_H-M   'P 1'
#
loop_
_entity.id
_entity.type
_entity.pdbx_description
1 polymer ?
#
loop_
_entity_poly.entity_id
_entity_poly.type
_entity_poly.pdbx_seq_one_letter_code
_entity_poly.pdbx_strand_id
1 'polypeptide(L)' 'MNGNKRFFTAEQIGRLLGTTPEQVKRFTERGLQTFTPENERTFSKYPFRIWEADKLAFFNCNSFEDFQQLKYRG' A
#
# COMPACT_ATOMS: atom_id res chain seq x y z
N MET A 1 23.14 -4.72 -1.16
CA MET A 1 22.33 -4.14 -0.07
C MET A 1 20.92 -4.70 -0.21
N ASN A 2 20.58 -5.78 0.51
CA ASN A 2 19.21 -6.29 0.57
C ASN A 2 18.43 -5.34 1.48
N GLY A 3 18.01 -4.20 0.93
CA GLY A 3 17.03 -3.35 1.59
C GLY A 3 15.82 -4.22 1.87
N ASN A 4 15.42 -4.34 3.14
CA ASN A 4 14.20 -5.03 3.55
C ASN A 4 13.04 -4.41 2.77
N LYS A 5 12.69 -5.00 1.63
CA LYS A 5 11.57 -4.55 0.81
C LYS A 5 10.32 -4.81 1.64
N ARG A 6 9.82 -3.76 2.28
CA ARG A 6 8.56 -3.81 3.01
C ARG A 6 7.44 -3.76 1.98
N PHE A 7 6.47 -4.64 2.15
CA PHE A 7 5.23 -4.61 1.41
C PHE A 7 4.08 -4.48 2.39
N PHE A 8 2.97 -3.96 1.88
CA PHE A 8 1.79 -3.70 2.67
C PHE A 8 0.57 -4.31 2.01
N THR A 9 -0.37 -4.74 2.84
CA THR A 9 -1.71 -5.10 2.41
C THR A 9 -2.56 -3.84 2.21
N ALA A 10 -3.64 -3.96 1.44
CA ALA A 10 -4.62 -2.89 1.29
C ALA A 10 -5.20 -2.42 2.65
N GLU A 11 -5.31 -3.32 3.62
CA GLU A 11 -5.81 -3.02 4.97
C GLU A 11 -4.82 -2.18 5.77
N GLN A 12 -3.52 -2.51 5.68
CA GLN A 12 -2.48 -1.72 6.32
C GLN A 12 -2.41 -0.31 5.72
N ILE A 13 -2.44 -0.19 4.39
CA ILE A 13 -2.43 1.10 3.72
C ILE A 13 -3.68 1.91 4.07
N GLY A 14 -4.85 1.28 4.05
CA GLY A 14 -6.10 1.93 4.41
C GLY A 14 -6.07 2.45 5.85
N ARG A 15 -5.58 1.64 6.79
CA ARG A 15 -5.42 2.07 8.19
C ARG A 15 -4.47 3.26 8.35
N LEU A 16 -3.37 3.28 7.59
CA LEU A 16 -2.40 4.37 7.64
C LEU A 16 -2.97 5.68 7.05
N LEU A 17 -3.68 5.59 5.93
CA LEU A 17 -4.28 6.76 5.27
C LEU A 17 -5.61 7.21 5.89
N GLY A 18 -6.23 6.39 6.74
CA GLY A 18 -7.59 6.59 7.21
C GLY A 18 -8.66 6.27 6.16
N THR A 19 -8.37 5.39 5.21
CA THR A 19 -9.31 4.94 4.17
C THR A 19 -9.75 3.50 4.35
N THR A 20 -10.77 3.09 3.59
CA THR A 20 -11.14 1.68 3.48
C THR A 20 -10.17 0.92 2.58
N PRO A 21 -10.01 -0.40 2.77
CA PRO A 21 -9.26 -1.25 1.84
C PRO A 21 -9.81 -1.21 0.41
N GLU A 22 -11.11 -0.96 0.25
CA GLU A 22 -11.77 -0.76 -1.05
C GLU A 22 -11.29 0.49 -1.77
N GLN A 23 -11.05 1.59 -1.06
CA GLN A 23 -10.42 2.77 -1.66
C GLN A 23 -8.98 2.47 -2.10
N VAL A 24 -8.25 1.67 -1.32
CA VAL A 24 -6.90 1.25 -1.73
C VAL A 24 -6.93 0.42 -3.01
N LYS A 25 -7.90 -0.48 -3.16
CA LYS A 25 -8.13 -1.19 -4.44
C LYS A 25 -8.41 -0.21 -5.60
N ARG A 26 -9.19 0.84 -5.38
CA ARG A 26 -9.41 1.86 -6.42
C ARG A 26 -8.12 2.59 -6.81
N PHE A 27 -7.18 2.78 -5.90
CA PHE A 27 -5.86 3.32 -6.24
C PHE A 27 -5.08 2.38 -7.17
N THR A 28 -5.21 1.06 -7.00
CA THR A 28 -4.56 0.08 -7.91
C THR A 28 -5.14 0.15 -9.32
N GLU A 29 -6.45 0.39 -9.43
CA GLU A 29 -7.10 0.62 -10.73
C GLU A 29 -6.68 1.95 -11.39
N ARG A 30 -6.15 2.90 -10.60
CA ARG A 30 -5.65 4.20 -11.06
C ARG A 30 -4.13 4.24 -11.30
N GLY A 31 -3.44 3.10 -11.15
CA GLY A 31 -2.02 2.99 -11.46
C GLY A 31 -1.09 2.71 -10.28
N LEU A 32 -1.62 2.47 -9.07
CA LEU A 32 -0.78 1.96 -7.97
C LEU A 32 -0.35 0.51 -8.29
N GLN A 33 0.96 0.31 -8.42
CA GLN A 33 1.51 -1.00 -8.75
C GLN A 33 1.30 -2.00 -7.62
N THR A 34 1.00 -3.23 -8.01
CA THR A 34 0.78 -4.34 -7.09
C THR A 34 1.44 -5.62 -7.59
N PHE A 35 1.66 -6.55 -6.67
CA PHE A 35 2.11 -7.91 -6.97
C PHE A 35 1.32 -8.92 -6.13
N THR A 36 1.23 -10.15 -6.59
CA THR A 36 0.59 -11.24 -5.84
C THR A 36 1.67 -12.23 -5.40
N PRO A 37 1.96 -12.34 -4.10
CA PRO A 37 2.93 -13.32 -3.62
C PRO A 37 2.37 -14.75 -3.72
N GLU A 38 3.18 -15.66 -4.24
CA GLU A 38 2.77 -17.05 -4.50
C GLU A 38 2.57 -17.90 -3.23
N ASN A 39 3.14 -17.48 -2.09
CA ASN A 39 3.17 -18.27 -0.84
C ASN A 39 2.76 -17.44 0.38
N GLU A 40 1.58 -16.84 0.35
CA GLU A 40 1.18 -15.97 1.44
C GLU A 40 0.32 -16.65 2.50
N ARG A 41 0.85 -16.69 3.73
CA ARG A 41 0.12 -17.07 4.95
C ARG A 41 -0.63 -15.88 5.59
N THR A 42 -0.58 -14.71 4.96
CA THR A 42 -1.15 -13.48 5.51
C THR A 42 -2.57 -13.31 5.01
N PHE A 43 -3.54 -13.51 5.90
CA PHE A 43 -4.96 -13.37 5.59
C PHE A 43 -5.28 -11.89 5.30
N SER A 44 -5.73 -11.58 4.08
CA SER A 44 -6.23 -10.25 3.70
C SER A 44 -7.43 -10.35 2.79
N LYS A 45 -8.27 -9.30 2.81
CA LYS A 45 -9.42 -9.18 1.91
C LYS A 45 -9.01 -9.21 0.43
N TYR A 46 -7.83 -8.69 0.10
CA TYR A 46 -7.30 -8.65 -1.25
C TYR A 46 -6.00 -9.46 -1.37
N PRO A 47 -5.84 -10.24 -2.46
CA PRO A 47 -4.68 -11.11 -2.67
C PRO A 47 -3.43 -10.35 -3.14
N PHE A 48 -3.55 -9.05 -3.43
CA PHE A 48 -2.44 -8.24 -3.90
C PHE A 48 -1.68 -7.58 -2.73
N ARG A 49 -0.42 -7.26 -2.99
CA ARG A 49 0.49 -6.51 -2.13
C ARG A 49 1.09 -5.35 -2.88
N ILE A 50 1.44 -4.33 -2.12
CA ILE A 50 2.01 -3.09 -2.64
C ILE A 50 3.35 -2.89 -1.96
N TRP A 51 4.41 -2.74 -2.74
CA TRP A 51 5.72 -2.40 -2.18
C TRP A 51 5.69 -1.00 -1.59
N GLU A 52 6.48 -0.77 -0.55
CA GLU A 52 6.63 0.54 0.05
C GLU A 52 7.02 1.60 -1.00
N ALA A 53 7.96 1.27 -1.89
CA ALA A 53 8.41 2.17 -2.95
C ALA A 53 7.27 2.56 -3.91
N ASP A 54 6.46 1.60 -4.36
CA ASP A 54 5.35 1.86 -5.29
C ASP A 54 4.25 2.70 -4.62
N LYS A 55 3.97 2.41 -3.35
CA LYS A 55 3.06 3.22 -2.52
C LYS A 55 3.57 4.66 -2.43
N LEU A 56 4.83 4.85 -2.03
CA LEU A 56 5.43 6.18 -1.88
C LEU A 56 5.42 6.94 -3.20
N ALA A 57 5.79 6.29 -4.31
CA ALA A 57 5.76 6.88 -5.64
C ALA A 57 4.35 7.33 -6.07
N PHE A 58 3.33 6.49 -5.85
CA PHE A 58 1.95 6.82 -6.20
C PHE A 58 1.38 8.00 -5.42
N PHE A 59 1.69 8.09 -4.12
CA PHE A 59 1.24 9.19 -3.26
C PHE A 59 2.19 10.40 -3.28
N ASN A 60 3.23 10.37 -4.12
CA ASN A 60 4.25 11.41 -4.23
C ASN A 60 4.95 11.74 -2.89
N CYS A 61 5.19 10.71 -2.10
CA CYS A 61 5.86 10.79 -0.81
C CYS A 61 7.34 10.41 -0.95
N ASN A 62 8.21 11.17 -0.29
CA ASN A 62 9.65 10.87 -0.27
C ASN A 62 10.04 9.88 0.85
N SER A 63 9.17 9.64 1.82
CA SER A 63 9.46 8.81 2.99
C SER A 63 8.20 8.22 3.61
N PHE A 64 8.37 7.14 4.38
CA PHE A 64 7.24 6.50 5.09
C PHE A 64 6.56 7.46 6.07
N GLU A 65 7.31 8.32 6.76
CA GLU A 65 6.75 9.33 7.68
C GLU A 65 5.85 10.32 6.95
N ASP A 66 6.29 10.81 5.78
CA ASP A 66 5.49 11.71 4.93
C ASP A 66 4.16 11.05 4.53
N PHE A 67 4.22 9.78 4.15
CA PHE A 67 3.03 8.97 3.87
C PHE A 67 2.13 8.78 5.10
N GLN A 68 2.66 8.66 6.32
CA GLN A 68 1.84 8.56 7.53
C GLN A 68 1.15 9.87 7.89
N GLN A 69 1.71 11.01 7.48
CA GLN A 69 1.08 12.32 7.64
C GLN A 69 -0.03 12.55 6.61
N LEU A 70 -0.03 11.81 5.49
CA LEU A 70 -1.16 11.80 4.56
C LEU A 70 -2.39 11.20 5.23
N LYS A 71 -3.25 12.06 5.75
CA LYS A 71 -4.62 11.70 6.05
C LYS A 71 -5.45 11.91 4.80
N TYR A 72 -5.89 10.81 4.20
CA TYR A 72 -6.83 10.87 3.10
C TYR A 72 -8.20 11.29 3.67
N ARG A 73 -8.45 12.60 3.62
CA ARG A 73 -9.78 13.18 3.84
C ARG A 73 -10.52 13.06 2.52
N GLY A 74 -11.13 11.90 2.31
CA GLY A 74 -12.09 11.68 1.22
C GLY A 74 -13.29 12.61 1.33
#